data_AF-A0A2G9SAN4-F1
#
_entry.id   AF-A0A2G9SAN4-F1
#
_cell.length_a   1.000
_cell.length_b   1.000
_cell.length_c   1.000
_cell.angle_alpha   90.00
_cell.angle_beta   90.00
_cell.angle_gamma   90.00
#
_symmetry.space_group_name_H-M   'P 1'
#
loop_
_entity.id
_entity.type
_entity.pdbx_description
1 polymer ?
#
loop_
_entity_poly.entity_id
_entity_poly.type
_entity_poly.pdbx_seq_one_letter_code
_entity_poly.pdbx_strand_id
1 'polypeptide(L)'
;MLKNPPIILYDEATSSLDSITEENILSSMRDMIRHRTSVFIAHRLSTIVDADEIIVLEKGKVAERGTHFGLLANPSSLYSELWHTQSNRVLNSHSNQKSEKSSQEMSKEEERKKLQEEIINSVKGCGNCSC
;
A
#
# COMPACT_ATOMS: atom_id res chain seq x y z
N MET A 1 -5.36 -2.21 25.97
CA MET A 1 -4.12 -3.01 25.90
C MET A 1 -3.94 -3.76 27.22
N LEU A 2 -4.29 -5.06 27.28
CA LEU A 2 -4.49 -5.76 28.56
C LEU A 2 -3.22 -6.36 29.20
N LYS A 3 -2.11 -6.54 28.46
CA LYS A 3 -0.97 -7.36 28.92
C LYS A 3 0.39 -6.65 28.99
N ASN A 4 0.51 -5.45 28.42
CA ASN A 4 1.73 -4.61 28.42
C ASN A 4 3.07 -5.38 28.34
N PRO A 5 3.30 -6.29 27.37
CA PRO A 5 4.51 -7.12 27.35
C PRO A 5 5.76 -6.31 26.98
N PRO A 6 6.95 -6.66 27.53
CA PRO A 6 8.21 -5.99 27.18
C PRO A 6 8.73 -6.36 25.79
N ILE A 7 8.31 -7.52 25.25
CA ILE A 7 8.68 -8.03 23.93
C ILE A 7 7.40 -8.31 23.14
N ILE A 8 7.34 -7.83 21.90
CA ILE A 8 6.24 -8.12 20.97
C ILE A 8 6.81 -8.77 19.71
N LEU A 9 6.17 -9.86 19.27
CA LEU A 9 6.44 -10.51 18.00
C LEU A 9 5.24 -10.29 17.07
N TYR A 10 5.51 -9.75 15.89
CA TYR A 10 4.55 -9.52 14.83
C TYR A 10 4.85 -10.50 13.69
N ASP A 11 3.97 -11.47 13.49
CA ASP A 11 4.07 -12.44 12.42
C ASP A 11 3.03 -12.12 11.34
N GLU A 12 3.48 -11.53 10.23
CA GLU A 12 2.65 -11.27 9.03
C GLU A 12 1.28 -10.61 9.31
N ALA A 13 1.19 -9.82 10.40
CA ALA A 13 -0.09 -9.37 10.97
C ALA A 13 -0.90 -8.44 10.06
N THR A 14 -0.29 -7.93 8.98
CA THR A 14 -0.88 -7.00 8.02
C THR A 14 -0.98 -7.57 6.60
N SER A 15 -0.66 -8.85 6.41
CA SER A 15 -0.62 -9.50 5.07
C SER A 15 -1.96 -9.50 4.33
N SER A 16 -3.09 -9.43 5.05
CA SER A 16 -4.45 -9.39 4.48
C SER A 16 -5.01 -7.98 4.29
N LEU A 17 -4.22 -6.94 4.56
CA LEU A 17 -4.68 -5.54 4.55
C LEU A 17 -4.18 -4.81 3.30
N ASP A 18 -5.00 -3.89 2.80
CA ASP A 18 -4.59 -2.97 1.75
C ASP A 18 -3.49 -2.02 2.27
N SER A 19 -2.68 -1.48 1.36
CA SER A 19 -1.50 -0.68 1.71
C SER A 19 -1.82 0.60 2.49
N ILE A 20 -3.00 1.20 2.33
CA ILE A 20 -3.38 2.43 3.06
C ILE A 20 -3.76 2.07 4.49
N THR A 21 -4.57 1.02 4.65
CA THR A 21 -4.97 0.50 5.97
C THR A 21 -3.75 0.01 6.76
N GLU A 22 -2.79 -0.64 6.10
CA GLU A 22 -1.54 -1.07 6.73
C GLU A 22 -0.71 0.12 7.24
N GLU A 23 -0.47 1.15 6.44
CA GLU A 23 0.28 2.34 6.88
C GLU A 23 -0.40 3.03 8.08
N ASN A 24 -1.73 3.11 8.07
CA ASN A 24 -2.50 3.65 9.18
C ASN A 24 -2.36 2.81 10.47
N ILE A 25 -2.30 1.49 10.35
CA ILE A 25 -2.11 0.60 11.50
C ILE A 25 -0.67 0.68 12.01
N LEU A 26 0.32 0.63 11.13
CA LEU A 26 1.73 0.73 11.50
C LEU A 26 2.03 2.08 12.16
N SER A 27 1.54 3.18 11.59
CA SER A 27 1.67 4.51 12.19
C SER A 27 1.00 4.62 13.56
N SER A 28 -0.20 4.04 13.72
CA SER A 28 -0.88 3.96 15.02
C SER A 28 -0.14 3.06 16.02
N MET A 29 0.57 2.04 15.53
CA MET A 29 1.38 1.13 16.35
C MET A 29 2.76 1.69 16.69
N ARG A 30 3.28 2.72 15.99
CA ARG A 30 4.61 3.33 16.26
C ARG A 30 4.75 3.75 17.72
N ASP A 31 3.70 4.32 18.33
CA ASP A 31 3.71 4.71 19.74
C ASP A 31 3.75 3.51 20.69
N MET A 32 3.22 2.37 20.28
CA MET A 32 3.27 1.14 21.05
C MET A 32 4.65 0.47 21.01
N ILE A 33 5.39 0.66 19.91
CA ILE A 33 6.73 0.11 19.67
C ILE A 33 7.80 0.91 20.42
N ARG A 34 7.63 2.23 20.56
CA ARG A 34 8.63 3.19 21.05
C ARG A 34 9.28 2.88 22.41
N HIS A 35 8.70 1.96 23.20
CA HIS A 35 9.20 1.56 24.51
C HIS A 35 9.30 0.03 24.71
N ARG A 36 9.35 -0.75 23.62
CA ARG A 36 9.36 -2.21 23.66
C ARG A 36 10.30 -2.79 22.64
N THR A 37 10.84 -3.97 22.94
CA THR A 37 11.49 -4.78 21.91
C THR A 37 10.41 -5.34 20.99
N SER A 38 10.47 -4.98 19.71
CA SER A 38 9.49 -5.43 18.72
C SER A 38 10.21 -6.18 17.61
N VAL A 39 9.78 -7.41 17.33
CA VAL A 39 10.33 -8.25 16.27
C VAL A 39 9.26 -8.40 15.21
N PHE A 40 9.59 -8.04 13.97
CA PHE A 40 8.69 -8.16 12.83
C PHE A 40 9.20 -9.27 11.91
N ILE A 41 8.33 -10.22 11.60
CA ILE A 41 8.49 -11.16 10.50
C ILE A 41 7.62 -10.62 9.37
N ALA A 42 8.28 -10.22 8.28
CA ALA A 42 7.63 -9.48 7.21
C ALA A 42 7.92 -10.09 5.84
N HIS A 43 6.84 -10.37 5.11
CA HIS A 43 6.85 -10.71 3.71
C HIS A 43 6.80 -9.44 2.84
N ARG A 44 6.43 -8.29 3.42
CA ARG A 44 6.46 -6.97 2.77
C ARG A 44 7.64 -6.18 3.32
N LEU A 45 8.67 -5.98 2.51
CA LEU A 45 9.87 -5.28 2.99
C LEU A 45 9.60 -3.80 3.30
N SER A 46 8.57 -3.20 2.70
CA SER A 46 8.18 -1.80 2.95
C SER A 46 7.81 -1.53 4.41
N THR A 47 7.32 -2.54 5.14
CA THR A 47 6.89 -2.38 6.54
C THR A 47 8.04 -2.37 7.54
N ILE A 48 9.23 -2.82 7.12
CA ILE A 48 10.42 -2.96 7.97
C ILE A 48 11.56 -1.99 7.57
N VAL A 49 11.29 -1.04 6.67
CA VAL A 49 12.27 -0.02 6.23
C VAL A 49 12.76 0.83 7.40
N ASP A 50 11.86 1.17 8.33
CA ASP A 50 12.13 1.99 9.51
C ASP A 50 12.72 1.18 10.68
N ALA A 51 13.00 -0.12 10.51
CA ALA A 51 13.52 -0.95 11.58
C ALA A 51 14.95 -0.52 11.98
N ASP A 52 15.21 -0.52 13.29
CA ASP A 52 16.55 -0.26 13.84
C ASP A 52 17.58 -1.26 13.28
N GLU A 53 17.14 -2.51 13.06
CA GLU A 53 17.95 -3.59 12.54
C GLU A 53 17.11 -4.61 11.76
N ILE A 54 17.64 -5.05 10.63
CA ILE A 54 17.06 -6.06 9.75
C ILE A 54 17.99 -7.28 9.73
N ILE A 55 17.40 -8.46 9.93
CA ILE A 55 18.09 -9.75 9.86
C ILE A 55 17.53 -10.51 8.67
N VAL A 56 18.39 -10.80 7.69
CA VAL A 56 18.01 -11.55 6.50
C VAL A 56 18.40 -13.01 6.69
N LEU A 57 17.45 -13.91 6.48
CA LEU A 57 17.64 -15.34 6.63
C LEU A 57 17.75 -16.02 5.26
N GLU A 58 18.76 -16.86 5.09
CA GLU A 58 18.88 -17.77 3.95
C GLU A 58 19.14 -19.19 4.48
N LYS A 59 18.33 -20.17 4.05
CA LYS A 59 18.50 -21.60 4.40
C LYS A 59 18.63 -21.84 5.92
N GLY A 60 17.85 -21.11 6.72
CA GLY A 60 17.82 -21.24 8.18
C GLY A 60 19.03 -20.61 8.90
N LYS A 61 19.84 -19.80 8.22
CA LYS A 61 20.98 -19.07 8.80
C LYS A 61 20.86 -17.58 8.54
N VAL A 62 21.48 -16.78 9.40
CA VAL A 62 21.63 -15.34 9.17
C VAL A 62 22.61 -15.14 8.02
N ALA A 63 22.11 -14.63 6.90
CA ALA A 63 22.91 -14.30 5.73
C ALA A 63 23.43 -12.86 5.83
N GLU A 64 22.56 -11.92 6.24
CA GLU A 64 22.88 -10.50 6.33
C GLU A 64 22.23 -9.88 7.57
N ARG A 65 22.84 -8.80 8.08
CA ARG A 65 22.36 -8.04 9.23
C ARG A 65 22.76 -6.58 9.10
N GLY A 66 21.83 -5.65 9.27
CA GLY A 66 22.12 -4.22 9.20
C GLY A 66 20.86 -3.36 9.11
N THR A 67 21.05 -2.07 8.83
CA THR A 67 19.94 -1.14 8.55
C THR A 67 19.47 -1.27 7.10
N HIS A 68 18.26 -0.80 6.79
CA HIS A 68 17.74 -0.77 5.42
C HIS A 68 18.76 -0.16 4.44
N PHE A 69 19.26 1.03 4.75
CA PHE A 69 20.22 1.75 3.90
C PHE A 69 21.57 1.01 3.80
N GLY A 70 22.05 0.41 4.90
CA GLY A 70 23.31 -0.31 4.91
C GLY A 70 23.28 -1.57 4.05
N LEU A 71 22.18 -2.32 4.11
CA LEU A 71 21.97 -3.53 3.31
C LEU A 71 21.73 -3.19 1.83
N LEU A 72 20.96 -2.14 1.55
CA LEU A 72 20.67 -1.69 0.18
C LEU A 72 21.89 -1.08 -0.54
N ALA A 73 22.87 -0.56 0.21
CA ALA A 73 24.07 0.04 -0.36
C ALA A 73 24.91 -0.96 -1.18
N ASN A 74 24.76 -2.27 -0.94
CA ASN A 74 25.38 -3.31 -1.75
C ASN A 74 24.38 -3.85 -2.79
N PRO A 75 24.53 -3.56 -4.09
CA PRO A 75 23.62 -4.08 -5.11
C PRO A 75 23.60 -5.60 -5.22
N SER A 76 24.66 -6.29 -4.77
CA SER A 76 24.75 -7.76 -4.79
C SER A 76 24.33 -8.40 -3.45
N SER A 77 23.76 -7.64 -2.52
CA SER A 77 23.20 -8.19 -1.27
C SER A 77 21.88 -8.91 -1.55
N LEU A 78 21.62 -9.95 -0.76
CA LEU A 78 20.35 -10.69 -0.79
C LEU A 78 19.17 -9.76 -0.45
N TYR A 79 19.34 -8.88 0.54
CA TYR A 79 18.33 -7.87 0.87
C TYR A 79 17.99 -6.97 -0.32
N SER A 80 19.01 -6.47 -1.03
CA SER A 80 18.84 -5.60 -2.19
C SER A 80 18.05 -6.30 -3.31
N GLU A 81 18.39 -7.55 -3.61
CA GLU A 81 17.66 -8.36 -4.60
C GLU A 81 16.18 -8.57 -4.22
N LEU A 82 15.91 -8.92 -2.96
CA LEU A 82 14.55 -9.08 -2.44
C LEU A 82 13.75 -7.76 -2.53
N TRP A 83 14.39 -6.64 -2.17
CA TRP A 83 13.80 -5.31 -2.21
C TRP A 83 13.39 -4.90 -3.63
N HIS A 84 14.29 -5.05 -4.60
CA HIS A 84 14.01 -4.72 -5.99
C HIS A 84 12.91 -5.62 -6.58
N THR A 85 12.90 -6.90 -6.23
CA THR A 85 11.87 -7.85 -6.67
C THR A 85 10.48 -7.46 -6.17
N GLN A 86 10.35 -7.07 -4.89
CA GLN A 86 9.07 -6.61 -4.34
C GLN A 86 8.63 -5.26 -4.88
N SER A 87 9.56 -4.31 -5.01
CA SER A 87 9.27 -2.96 -5.52
C SER A 87 8.74 -3.00 -6.96
N ASN A 88 9.30 -3.88 -7.81
CA ASN A 88 8.82 -4.07 -9.17
C ASN A 88 7.40 -4.65 -9.24
N ARG A 89 7.02 -5.53 -8.30
CA ARG A 89 5.64 -6.03 -8.22
C ARG A 89 4.66 -4.91 -7.87
N VAL A 90 5.04 -4.01 -6.97
CA VAL A 90 4.21 -2.83 -6.62
C VAL A 90 4.03 -1.91 -7.83
N LEU A 91 5.10 -1.60 -8.57
CA LEU A 91 5.02 -0.77 -9.78
C LEU A 91 4.16 -1.40 -10.88
N ASN A 92 4.29 -2.71 -11.12
CA ASN A 92 3.49 -3.43 -12.10
C ASN A 92 2.01 -3.60 -11.70
N SER A 93 1.71 -3.64 -10.40
CA SER A 93 0.31 -3.65 -9.93
C SER A 93 -0.39 -2.30 -10.16
N HIS A 94 0.33 -1.19 -10.08
CA HIS A 94 -0.21 0.15 -10.31
C HIS A 94 -0.43 0.46 -11.80
N SER A 95 0.38 -0.10 -12.70
CA SER A 95 0.16 0.04 -14.15
C SER A 95 -1.07 -0.73 -14.63
N ASN A 96 -1.35 -1.91 -14.06
CA ASN A 96 -2.57 -2.68 -14.37
C ASN A 96 -3.85 -2.05 -13.80
N GLN A 97 -3.80 -1.35 -12.67
CA GLN A 97 -4.97 -0.63 -12.14
C GLN A 97 -5.27 0.68 -12.89
N LYS A 98 -4.24 1.30 -13.49
CA LYS A 98 -4.38 2.57 -14.23
C LYS A 98 -5.04 2.37 -15.60
N SER A 99 -4.79 1.24 -16.26
CA SER A 99 -5.44 0.88 -17.54
C SER A 99 -6.93 0.53 -17.37
N GLU A 100 -7.30 -0.12 -16.26
CA GLU A 100 -8.71 -0.42 -15.94
C GLU A 100 -9.50 0.83 -15.52
N LYS A 101 -8.92 1.72 -14.69
CA LYS A 101 -9.59 2.98 -14.28
C LYS A 101 -9.78 3.97 -15.44
N SER A 102 -8.77 4.14 -16.30
CA SER A 102 -8.86 5.06 -17.44
C SER A 102 -9.95 4.67 -18.46
N SER A 103 -10.25 3.37 -18.58
CA SER A 103 -11.26 2.87 -19.50
C SER A 103 -12.69 3.03 -18.94
N GLN A 104 -12.86 2.99 -17.62
CA GLN A 104 -14.15 3.16 -16.95
C GLN A 104 -14.54 4.63 -16.69
N GLU A 105 -13.57 5.53 -16.55
CA GLU A 105 -13.84 6.97 -16.37
C GLU A 105 -14.32 7.64 -17.67
N MET A 106 -13.79 7.23 -18.83
CA MET A 106 -14.25 7.75 -20.13
C MET A 106 -15.71 7.38 -20.43
N SER A 107 -16.18 6.17 -20.08
CA SER A 107 -17.56 5.74 -20.38
C SER A 107 -18.60 6.43 -19.48
N LYS A 108 -18.23 6.74 -18.22
CA LYS A 108 -19.14 7.41 -17.26
C LYS A 108 -19.30 8.89 -17.56
N GLU A 109 -18.24 9.56 -18.04
CA GLU A 109 -18.29 10.97 -18.44
C GLU A 109 -19.17 11.16 -19.69
N GLU A 110 -19.12 10.23 -20.65
CA GLU A 110 -19.97 10.25 -21.85
C GLU A 110 -21.44 10.00 -21.53
N GLU A 111 -21.76 9.04 -20.66
CA GLU A 111 -23.14 8.81 -20.20
C GLU A 111 -23.71 10.02 -19.44
N ARG A 112 -22.89 10.65 -18.59
CA ARG A 112 -23.30 11.83 -17.82
C ARG A 112 -23.58 13.03 -18.73
N LYS A 113 -22.79 13.20 -19.80
CA LYS A 113 -23.03 14.24 -20.82
C LYS A 113 -24.32 13.98 -21.60
N LYS A 114 -24.59 12.74 -22.01
CA LYS A 114 -25.84 12.37 -22.69
C LYS A 114 -27.08 12.64 -21.83
N LEU A 115 -27.05 12.25 -20.56
CA LEU A 115 -28.16 12.48 -19.63
C LEU A 115 -28.39 13.99 -19.38
N GLN A 116 -27.31 14.79 -19.32
CA GLN A 116 -27.45 16.24 -19.19
C GLN A 116 -28.06 16.89 -20.44
N GLU A 117 -27.68 16.44 -21.64
CA GLU A 117 -28.27 16.91 -22.89
C GLU A 117 -29.77 16.59 -22.99
N GLU A 118 -30.18 15.37 -22.61
CA GLU A 118 -31.60 14.98 -22.57
C GLU A 118 -32.41 15.83 -21.58
N ILE A 119 -31.87 16.08 -20.38
CA ILE A 119 -32.53 16.93 -19.39
C ILE A 119 -32.68 18.36 -19.91
N ILE A 120 -31.64 18.93 -20.53
CA ILE A 120 -31.68 20.29 -21.08
C ILE A 120 -32.70 20.40 -22.22
N ASN A 121 -32.80 19.37 -23.06
CA ASN A 121 -33.77 19.34 -24.16
C ASN A 121 -35.21 19.15 -23.66
N SER A 122 -35.40 18.43 -22.55
CA SER A 122 -36.71 18.29 -21.90
C SER A 122 -37.21 19.60 -21.28
N VAL A 123 -36.32 20.36 -20.63
CA VAL A 123 -36.70 21.64 -19.99
C VAL A 123 -37.02 22.73 -21.01
N LYS A 124 -36.41 22.70 -22.20
CA LYS A 124 -36.74 23.63 -23.31
C LYS A 124 -38.09 23.35 -23.99
N GLY A 125 -38.74 22.23 -23.69
CA GLY A 125 -40.06 21.85 -24.24
C GLY A 125 -41.27 22.44 -23.50
N CYS A 126 -41.12 22.87 -22.25
CA CYS A 126 -42.19 23.50 -21.46
C CYS A 126 -42.02 25.03 -21.42
N GLY A 127 -42.03 25.66 -22.60
CA GLY A 127 -41.87 27.11 -22.75
C GLY A 127 -43.02 27.84 -23.45
N ASN A 128 -44.07 27.15 -23.91
CA ASN A 128 -45.24 27.77 -24.56
C ASN A 128 -46.54 27.25 -23.94
N CYS A 129 -46.83 27.66 -22.71
CA CYS A 129 -48.21 27.74 -22.22
C CYS A 129 -48.59 29.22 -22.19
N SER A 130 -49.31 29.66 -23.21
CA SER A 130 -50.12 30.87 -23.13
C SER A 130 -51.30 30.58 -22.19
N CYS A 131 -51.30 31.20 -21.03
CA CYS A 131 -52.48 31.47 -20.21
C CYS A 131 -52.34 32.89 -19.66
#